data_AF-A0A3B8U686-F1
#
_entry.id   AF-A0A3B8U686-F1
#
_cell.length_a   1.000
_cell.length_b   1.000
_cell.length_c   1.000
_cell.angle_alpha   90.00
_cell.angle_beta   90.00
_cell.angle_gamma   90.00
#
_symmetry.space_group_name_H-M   'P 1'
#
loop_
_entity.id
_entity.type
_entity.pdbx_description
1 polymer ?
#
loop_
_entity_poly.entity_id
_entity_poly.type
_entity_poly.pdbx_seq_one_letter_code
_entity_poly.pdbx_strand_id
1 'polypeptide(L)'
;MSQGKATLLSWLQQGWWVFLFCSLIGLTYLHALKSRNAALDEMAYRFREMEKEQMLALQEKDDLQMRIASRQDPAWIEMVLMREIGVVPEGWIKVHFKGS
;
A
#
# COMPACT_ATOMS: atom_id res chain seq x y z
N MET A 1 28.75 -54.32 29.40
CA MET A 1 27.96 -53.14 28.95
C MET A 1 28.70 -52.20 27.98
N SER A 2 29.85 -52.57 27.39
CA SER A 2 30.59 -51.69 26.47
C SER A 2 30.26 -51.88 24.97
N GLN A 3 29.79 -53.07 24.59
CA GLN A 3 29.56 -53.45 23.17
C GLN A 3 28.42 -52.65 22.51
N GLY A 4 27.34 -52.33 23.24
CA GLY A 4 26.19 -51.60 22.69
C GLY A 4 26.46 -50.14 22.35
N LYS A 5 27.46 -49.50 22.97
CA LYS A 5 27.82 -48.10 22.64
C LYS A 5 28.59 -48.01 21.32
N ALA A 6 29.40 -49.02 21.01
CA ALA A 6 30.21 -49.06 19.78
C ALA A 6 29.34 -49.28 18.53
N THR A 7 28.32 -50.13 18.62
CA THR A 7 27.37 -50.37 17.53
C THR A 7 26.43 -49.20 17.27
N LEU A 8 26.07 -48.44 18.32
CA LEU A 8 25.31 -47.19 18.17
C LEU A 8 26.16 -46.09 17.52
N LEU A 9 27.44 -45.97 17.90
CA LEU A 9 28.34 -44.98 17.31
C LEU A 9 28.56 -45.22 15.80
N SER A 10 28.73 -46.47 15.38
CA SER A 10 28.93 -46.80 13.96
C SER A 10 27.66 -46.54 13.13
N TRP A 11 26.49 -46.83 13.68
CA TRP A 11 25.19 -46.49 13.07
C TRP A 11 24.99 -44.97 12.91
N LEU A 12 25.32 -44.21 13.96
CA LEU A 12 25.30 -42.74 13.93
C LEU A 12 26.28 -42.17 12.91
N GLN A 13 27.49 -42.72 12.83
CA GLN A 13 28.51 -42.31 11.87
C GLN A 13 28.12 -42.62 10.42
N GLN A 14 27.42 -43.74 10.19
CA GLN A 14 26.99 -44.16 8.86
C GLN A 14 25.73 -43.40 8.38
N GLY A 15 24.85 -42.99 9.31
CA GLY A 15 23.64 -42.22 9.01
C GLY A 15 23.82 -40.70 8.97
N TRP A 16 24.93 -40.16 9.50
CA TRP A 16 25.15 -38.71 9.62
C TRP A 16 25.06 -37.96 8.27
N TRP A 17 25.52 -38.58 7.19
CA TRP A 17 25.43 -38.00 5.84
C TRP A 17 23.98 -37.82 5.35
N VAL A 18 23.07 -38.71 5.75
CA VAL A 18 21.64 -38.59 5.42
C VAL A 18 21.03 -37.39 6.14
N PHE A 19 21.38 -37.20 7.43
CA PHE A 19 20.96 -36.01 8.18
C PHE A 19 21.48 -34.72 7.56
N LEU A 20 22.75 -34.69 7.14
CA LEU A 20 23.31 -33.53 6.42
C LEU A 20 22.57 -33.26 5.11
N PHE A 21 22.27 -34.31 4.34
CA PHE A 21 21.56 -34.17 3.08
C PHE A 21 20.12 -33.69 3.27
N CYS A 22 19.38 -34.29 4.21
CA CYS A 22 18.03 -33.86 4.57
C CYS A 22 18.03 -32.43 5.11
N SER A 23 19.01 -32.06 5.95
CA SER A 23 19.16 -30.71 6.46
C SER A 23 19.43 -29.71 5.34
N LEU A 24 20.30 -30.05 4.38
CA LEU A 24 20.61 -29.19 3.24
C LEU A 24 19.38 -28.97 2.35
N ILE A 25 18.60 -30.02 2.08
CA ILE A 25 17.35 -29.92 1.33
C ILE A 25 16.34 -29.04 2.09
N GLY A 26 16.19 -29.26 3.40
CA GLY A 26 15.29 -28.45 4.23
C GLY A 26 15.68 -26.97 4.23
N LEU A 27 16.96 -26.65 4.37
CA LEU A 27 17.46 -25.27 4.35
C LEU A 27 17.26 -24.60 2.98
N THR A 28 17.54 -25.30 1.89
CA THR A 28 17.34 -24.75 0.53
C THR A 28 15.85 -24.54 0.24
N TYR A 29 14.98 -25.45 0.69
CA TYR A 29 13.54 -25.30 0.58
C TYR A 29 13.01 -24.11 1.39
N LEU A 30 13.41 -23.97 2.66
CA LEU A 30 13.03 -22.83 3.50
C LEU A 30 13.53 -21.50 2.92
N HIS A 31 14.76 -21.47 2.43
CA HIS A 31 15.32 -20.29 1.77
C HIS A 31 14.54 -19.91 0.51
N ALA A 32 14.17 -20.90 -0.32
CA ALA A 32 13.36 -20.69 -1.52
C ALA A 32 11.93 -20.23 -1.19
N LEU A 33 11.33 -20.71 -0.09
CA LEU A 33 10.04 -20.24 0.38
C LEU A 33 10.10 -18.78 0.83
N LYS A 34 11.14 -18.43 1.59
CA LYS A 34 11.34 -17.05 2.06
C LYS A 34 11.50 -16.07 0.90
N SER A 35 12.28 -16.43 -0.13
CA SER A 35 12.45 -15.56 -1.29
C SER A 35 11.17 -15.39 -2.11
N ARG A 36 10.37 -16.46 -2.24
CA ARG A 36 9.06 -16.39 -2.91
C ARG A 36 8.06 -15.52 -2.14
N ASN A 37 7.98 -15.68 -0.82
CA ASN A 37 7.09 -14.87 0.00
C ASN A 37 7.47 -13.39 -0.06
N ALA A 38 8.76 -13.06 -0.01
CA ALA A 38 9.21 -11.67 -0.17
C ALA A 38 8.79 -11.06 -1.52
N ALA A 39 8.86 -11.83 -2.60
CA ALA A 39 8.39 -11.37 -3.92
C ALA A 39 6.88 -11.18 -3.96
N LEU A 40 6.10 -12.06 -3.31
CA LEU A 40 4.65 -11.92 -3.22
C LEU A 40 4.25 -10.70 -2.37
N ASP A 41 4.93 -10.48 -1.25
CA ASP A 41 4.69 -9.35 -0.37
C ASP A 41 4.97 -8.03 -1.09
N GLU A 42 6.07 -7.96 -1.86
CA GLU A 42 6.40 -6.79 -2.69
C GLU A 42 5.30 -6.52 -3.73
N MET A 43 4.86 -7.55 -4.46
CA MET A 43 3.80 -7.39 -5.47
C MET A 43 2.47 -6.96 -4.83
N ALA A 44 2.11 -7.51 -3.68
CA ALA A 44 0.91 -7.13 -2.93
C ALA A 44 1.01 -5.71 -2.37
N TYR A 45 2.19 -5.28 -1.95
CA TYR A 45 2.44 -3.90 -1.54
C TYR A 45 2.23 -2.93 -2.70
N ARG A 46 2.88 -3.18 -3.84
CA ARG A 46 2.76 -2.32 -5.03
C ARG A 46 1.32 -2.28 -5.57
N PHE A 47 0.61 -3.40 -5.53
CA PHE A 47 -0.80 -3.45 -5.92
C PHE A 47 -1.67 -2.55 -5.05
N ARG A 48 -1.51 -2.61 -3.72
CA ARG A 48 -2.25 -1.75 -2.78
C ARG A 48 -1.94 -0.27 -2.98
N GLU A 49 -0.69 0.07 -3.27
CA GLU A 49 -0.32 1.45 -3.54
C GLU A 49 -0.98 1.96 -4.83
N MET A 50 -0.95 1.17 -5.91
CA MET A 50 -1.64 1.51 -7.16
C MET A 50 -3.16 1.62 -6.99
N GLU A 51 -3.77 0.75 -6.19
CA GLU A 51 -5.21 0.79 -5.89
C GLU A 51 -5.56 2.09 -5.13
N LYS A 52 -4.72 2.51 -4.19
CA LYS A 52 -4.90 3.77 -3.46
C LYS A 52 -4.75 4.98 -4.38
N GLU A 53 -3.73 5.00 -5.23
CA GLU A 53 -3.55 6.06 -6.24
C GLU A 53 -4.75 6.13 -7.19
N GLN A 54 -5.25 4.98 -7.65
CA GLN A 54 -6.44 4.90 -8.49
C GLN A 54 -7.68 5.48 -7.78
N MET A 55 -7.88 5.14 -6.50
CA MET A 55 -9.01 5.65 -5.71
C MET A 55 -8.95 7.17 -5.56
N LEU A 56 -7.76 7.72 -5.28
CA LEU A 56 -7.57 9.17 -5.17
C LEU A 56 -7.84 9.87 -6.51
N ALA A 57 -7.32 9.33 -7.61
CA ALA A 57 -7.55 9.88 -8.95
C ALA A 57 -9.04 9.82 -9.35
N LEU A 58 -9.75 8.75 -8.98
CA LEU A 58 -11.20 8.63 -9.20
C LEU A 58 -11.97 9.67 -8.39
N GLN A 59 -11.61 9.86 -7.12
CA GLN A 59 -12.23 10.87 -6.27
C GLN A 59 -12.00 12.29 -6.82
N GLU A 60 -10.77 12.59 -7.28
CA GLU A 60 -10.48 13.88 -7.92
C GLU A 60 -11.28 14.06 -9.21
N LYS A 61 -11.41 13.02 -10.03
CA LYS A 61 -12.22 13.06 -11.25
C LYS A 61 -13.68 13.37 -10.92
N ASP A 62 -14.25 12.72 -9.91
CA ASP A 62 -15.63 12.93 -9.50
C ASP A 62 -15.85 14.34 -8.94
N ASP A 63 -14.92 14.85 -8.13
CA ASP A 63 -14.92 16.25 -7.65
C ASP A 63 -14.86 17.25 -8.81
N LEU A 64 -13.99 17.02 -9.79
CA LEU A 64 -13.89 17.85 -10.99
C LEU A 64 -15.18 17.80 -11.81
N GLN A 65 -15.79 16.62 -11.95
CA GLN A 65 -17.08 16.47 -12.62
C GLN A 65 -18.20 17.23 -11.90
N MET A 66 -18.23 17.21 -10.57
CA MET A 66 -19.17 18.03 -9.80
C MET A 66 -18.94 19.52 -10.02
N ARG A 67 -17.67 19.98 -10.05
CA ARG A 67 -17.32 21.38 -10.38
C ARG A 67 -17.76 21.77 -11.79
N ILE A 68 -17.62 20.87 -12.77
CA ILE A 68 -18.07 21.12 -14.15
C ILE A 68 -19.59 21.19 -14.21
N ALA A 69 -20.30 20.26 -13.56
CA ALA A 69 -21.75 20.24 -13.52
C ALA A 69 -22.31 21.50 -12.84
N SER A 70 -21.68 21.94 -11.76
CA SER A 70 -22.06 23.17 -11.04
C SER A 70 -21.63 24.45 -11.77
N ARG A 71 -20.68 24.41 -12.70
CA ARG A 71 -20.33 25.56 -13.57
C ARG A 71 -21.49 26.01 -14.47
N GLN A 72 -22.51 25.18 -14.66
CA GLN A 72 -23.74 25.57 -15.38
C GLN A 72 -24.78 26.25 -14.46
N ASP A 73 -24.55 26.26 -13.15
CA ASP A 73 -25.39 26.93 -12.15
C ASP A 73 -24.89 28.37 -11.92
N PRO A 74 -25.71 29.39 -12.22
CA PRO A 74 -25.37 30.79 -11.99
C PRO A 74 -24.96 31.09 -10.54
N ALA A 75 -25.61 30.45 -9.56
CA ALA A 75 -25.34 30.67 -8.13
C ALA A 75 -23.97 30.10 -7.71
N TRP A 76 -23.54 29.01 -8.35
CA TRP A 76 -22.22 28.43 -8.10
C TRP A 76 -21.11 29.29 -8.70
N ILE A 77 -21.31 29.85 -9.91
CA ILE A 77 -20.37 30.78 -10.54
C ILE A 77 -20.14 32.00 -9.64
N GLU A 78 -21.21 32.60 -9.13
CA GLU A 78 -21.13 33.75 -8.22
C GLU A 78 -20.39 33.42 -6.92
N MET A 79 -20.67 32.26 -6.32
CA MET A 79 -19.97 31.80 -5.12
C MET A 79 -18.46 31.58 -5.36
N VAL A 80 -18.07 31.00 -6.50
CA VAL A 80 -16.65 30.81 -6.84
C VAL A 80 -15.96 32.15 -7.12
N LEU A 81 -16.62 33.07 -7.83
CA LEU A 81 -16.14 34.44 -8.07
C LEU A 81 -15.92 35.21 -6.75
N MET A 82 -16.87 35.10 -5.82
CA MET A 82 -16.73 35.68 -4.48
C MET A 82 -15.56 35.06 -3.69
N ARG A 83 -15.38 33.74 -3.76
CA ARG A 83 -14.38 33.02 -2.95
C ARG A 83 -12.96 33.16 -3.47
N GLU A 84 -12.73 32.95 -4.77
CA GLU A 84 -11.39 32.91 -5.35
C GLU A 84 -10.89 34.28 -5.79
N ILE A 85 -11.80 35.13 -6.26
CA ILE A 85 -11.45 36.40 -6.90
C ILE A 85 -11.87 37.60 -6.02
N GLY A 86 -12.69 37.36 -4.98
CA GLY A 86 -13.13 38.38 -4.02
C GLY A 86 -14.13 39.39 -4.61
N VAL A 87 -14.75 39.02 -5.74
CA VAL A 87 -15.66 39.87 -6.52
C VAL A 87 -17.08 39.70 -6.02
N VAL A 88 -17.83 40.79 -5.91
CA VAL A 88 -19.21 40.80 -5.41
C VAL A 88 -20.18 40.89 -6.62
N PRO A 89 -21.27 40.10 -6.67
CA PRO A 89 -22.24 40.14 -7.76
C PRO A 89 -22.90 41.50 -7.90
N GLU A 90 -23.43 41.78 -9.08
CA GLU A 90 -24.12 43.03 -9.35
C GLU A 90 -25.31 43.22 -8.39
N GLY A 91 -25.32 44.34 -7.66
CA GLY A 91 -26.35 44.68 -6.68
C GLY A 91 -25.98 44.43 -5.21
N TRP A 92 -24.83 43.81 -4.91
CA TRP A 92 -24.38 43.56 -3.54
C TRP A 92 -23.21 44.50 -3.16
N ILE A 93 -23.16 44.96 -1.91
CA ILE A 93 -22.13 45.90 -1.42
C ILE A 93 -21.18 45.16 -0.46
N LYS A 94 -19.87 45.26 -0.70
CA LYS A 94 -18.84 44.68 0.17
C LYS A 94 -18.72 45.50 1.45
N VAL A 95 -19.29 45.02 2.56
CA VAL A 95 -19.20 45.68 3.86
C VAL A 95 -17.97 45.18 4.63
N HIS A 96 -17.02 46.07 4.89
CA HIS A 96 -15.88 45.80 5.75
C HIS A 96 -16.18 46.27 7.18
N PHE A 97 -16.33 45.35 8.12
CA PHE A 97 -16.42 45.68 9.55
C PHE A 97 -15.00 45.96 10.07
N LYS A 98 -14.68 47.23 10.32
CA LYS A 98 -13.47 47.62 11.03
C LYS A 98 -13.78 47.47 12.52
N GLY A 99 -13.18 46.46 13.16
CA GLY A 99 -13.31 46.25 14.60
C GLY A 99 -12.89 47.50 15.36
N SER A 100 -13.80 47.99 16.21
CA SER A 100 -13.51 49.02 17.21
C SER A 100 -12.85 48.38 18.43
#